data_AF-A0A7R9XZN6-F1
#
_entry.id   AF-A0A7R9XZN6-F1
#
_cell.length_a   1.000
_cell.length_b   1.000
_cell.length_c   1.000
_cell.angle_alpha   90.00
_cell.angle_beta   90.00
_cell.angle_gamma   90.00
#
_symmetry.space_group_name_H-M   'P 1'
#
loop_
_entity.id
_entity.type
_entity.pdbx_description
1 polymer ?
#
loop_
_entity_poly.entity_id
_entity_poly.type
_entity_poly.pdbx_seq_one_letter_code
_entity_poly.pdbx_strand_id
1 'polypeptide(L)'
;MAHASSHAKRALAAATEELRWEDDERERDADSEEDEDARAEAEAEAAALAEIRGERGADGEEGKDGEKEFVYDVEGLHDKLEEFGWTGSEAFIESMVVDAADAAPADVDAHDDLKRELVFYQQGLAAVREGIQRFHKLGLPFQRPNDFYAQMVKDDLHMKKVKDKLLHEKKAVEESEERRKQRLAKKYQKHVAAERQKERTKSKKAEVENIKRWRKNRERNGFADGKASQEELEAMLAQGPKRKLNDRGNARIRPGDNRSKQRLARDEKFGFGGRKGLKKQNDRDSYMDASAGFSGHKKSFGGGKGGGAGG
;
A
#
# COMPACT_ATOMS: atom_id res chain seq x y z
N MET A 1 -41.92 -15.38 -13.10
CA MET A 1 -40.99 -15.07 -11.99
C MET A 1 -39.57 -14.68 -12.42
N ALA A 2 -39.13 -14.92 -13.67
CA ALA A 2 -37.77 -14.59 -14.12
C ALA A 2 -37.52 -13.07 -14.37
N HIS A 3 -38.53 -12.30 -14.80
CA HIS A 3 -38.38 -10.86 -15.11
C HIS A 3 -38.21 -9.95 -13.88
N ALA A 4 -38.79 -10.30 -12.73
CA ALA A 4 -38.62 -9.53 -11.49
C ALA A 4 -37.19 -9.62 -10.93
N SER A 5 -36.47 -10.72 -11.23
CA SER A 5 -35.10 -10.94 -10.77
C SER A 5 -34.07 -10.13 -11.57
N SER A 6 -34.29 -9.91 -12.87
CA SER A 6 -33.37 -9.12 -13.71
C SER A 6 -33.46 -7.63 -13.42
N HIS A 7 -34.67 -7.13 -13.13
CA HIS A 7 -34.89 -5.72 -12.81
C HIS A 7 -34.29 -5.35 -11.45
N ALA A 8 -34.45 -6.23 -10.44
CA ALA A 8 -33.82 -6.06 -9.13
C ALA A 8 -32.29 -6.09 -9.20
N LYS A 9 -31.69 -6.91 -10.07
CA LYS A 9 -30.23 -6.94 -10.27
C LYS A 9 -29.69 -5.68 -10.96
N ARG A 10 -30.42 -5.14 -11.94
CA ARG A 10 -30.04 -3.88 -12.60
C ARG A 10 -30.17 -2.67 -11.67
N ALA A 11 -31.24 -2.61 -10.88
CA ALA A 11 -31.42 -1.56 -9.87
C ALA A 11 -30.32 -1.61 -8.81
N LEU A 12 -29.90 -2.82 -8.39
CA LEU A 12 -28.82 -2.98 -7.42
C LEU A 12 -27.44 -2.63 -8.01
N ALA A 13 -27.23 -2.88 -9.31
CA ALA A 13 -26.00 -2.50 -10.02
C ALA A 13 -25.91 -0.97 -10.21
N ALA A 14 -27.00 -0.33 -10.63
CA ALA A 14 -27.08 1.12 -10.77
C ALA A 14 -26.87 1.83 -9.41
N ALA A 15 -27.51 1.34 -8.35
CA ALA A 15 -27.32 1.90 -7.01
C ALA A 15 -25.88 1.70 -6.48
N THR A 16 -25.17 0.65 -6.89
CA THR A 16 -23.75 0.48 -6.53
C THR A 16 -22.80 1.35 -7.37
N GLU A 17 -23.25 1.78 -8.54
CA GLU A 17 -22.48 2.63 -9.45
C GLU A 17 -22.63 4.11 -9.09
N GLU A 18 -23.84 4.55 -8.74
CA GLU A 18 -24.09 5.88 -8.16
C GLU A 18 -23.33 6.07 -6.83
N LEU A 19 -23.35 5.07 -5.94
CA LEU A 19 -22.58 5.11 -4.68
C LEU A 19 -21.07 5.09 -4.86
N ARG A 20 -20.58 4.55 -5.99
CA ARG A 20 -19.16 4.61 -6.34
C ARG A 20 -18.79 6.03 -6.81
N TRP A 21 -19.68 6.67 -7.55
CA TRP A 21 -19.50 8.04 -8.03
C TRP A 21 -19.52 9.06 -6.88
N GLU A 22 -20.43 8.90 -5.92
CA GLU A 22 -20.48 9.74 -4.72
C GLU A 22 -19.28 9.55 -3.76
N ASP A 23 -18.70 8.35 -3.69
CA ASP A 23 -17.47 8.08 -2.91
C ASP A 23 -16.23 8.66 -3.64
N ASP A 24 -16.16 8.63 -4.98
CA ASP A 24 -15.06 9.21 -5.78
C ASP A 24 -15.07 10.76 -5.74
N GLU A 25 -16.23 11.41 -5.71
CA GLU A 25 -16.33 12.88 -5.56
C GLU A 25 -15.84 13.37 -4.19
N ARG A 26 -16.16 12.65 -3.10
CA ARG A 26 -15.72 13.03 -1.75
C ARG A 26 -14.24 12.79 -1.48
N GLU A 27 -13.60 11.86 -2.19
CA GLU A 27 -12.14 11.70 -2.12
C GLU A 27 -11.42 12.80 -2.92
N ARG A 28 -12.01 13.32 -4.01
CA ARG A 28 -11.49 14.50 -4.73
C ARG A 28 -11.50 15.79 -3.92
N ASP A 29 -12.55 16.01 -3.13
CA ASP A 29 -12.68 17.24 -2.33
C ASP A 29 -11.71 17.29 -1.12
N ALA A 30 -11.09 16.16 -0.75
CA ALA A 30 -10.11 16.11 0.34
C ALA A 30 -8.65 16.36 -0.13
N ASP A 31 -8.41 16.36 -1.44
CA ASP A 31 -7.11 16.57 -2.09
C ASP A 31 -6.87 18.06 -2.42
N SER A 32 -7.86 18.93 -2.19
CA SER A 32 -7.82 20.34 -2.61
C SER A 32 -6.95 21.25 -1.75
N GLU A 33 -6.50 20.80 -0.58
CA GLU A 33 -5.62 21.60 0.31
C GLU A 33 -4.11 21.38 0.03
N GLU A 34 -3.71 20.30 -0.67
CA GLU A 34 -2.33 20.13 -1.18
C GLU A 34 -2.10 20.88 -2.52
N ASP A 35 -3.17 21.37 -3.13
CA ASP A 35 -3.20 22.01 -4.44
C ASP A 35 -2.72 23.47 -4.44
N GLU A 36 -2.80 24.19 -3.32
CA GLU A 36 -2.41 25.61 -3.26
C GLU A 36 -0.89 25.81 -3.29
N ASP A 37 -0.13 24.99 -2.56
CA ASP A 37 1.33 25.06 -2.54
C ASP A 37 1.94 24.67 -3.90
N ALA A 38 1.37 23.65 -4.57
CA ALA A 38 1.81 23.21 -5.89
C ALA A 38 1.52 24.27 -6.98
N ARG A 39 0.39 24.99 -6.87
CA ARG A 39 0.06 26.09 -7.77
C ARG A 39 0.99 27.29 -7.60
N ALA A 40 1.34 27.64 -6.36
CA ALA A 40 2.26 28.73 -6.08
C ALA A 40 3.68 28.45 -6.62
N GLU A 41 4.16 27.20 -6.51
CA GLU A 41 5.46 26.79 -7.03
C GLU A 41 5.49 26.81 -8.58
N ALA A 42 4.41 26.34 -9.23
CA ALA A 42 4.27 26.40 -10.68
C ALA A 42 4.19 27.83 -11.24
N GLU A 43 3.52 28.75 -10.53
CA GLU A 43 3.44 30.15 -10.93
C GLU A 43 4.80 30.86 -10.79
N ALA A 44 5.55 30.55 -9.74
CA ALA A 44 6.92 31.06 -9.55
C ALA A 44 7.89 30.56 -10.64
N GLU A 45 7.78 29.28 -11.03
CA GLU A 45 8.59 28.70 -12.10
C GLU A 45 8.25 29.31 -13.47
N ALA A 46 6.97 29.53 -13.75
CA ALA A 46 6.50 30.21 -14.97
C ALA A 46 6.99 31.67 -15.03
N ALA A 47 7.01 32.39 -13.91
CA ALA A 47 7.53 33.75 -13.82
C ALA A 47 9.04 33.80 -14.08
N ALA A 48 9.82 32.89 -13.49
CA ALA A 48 11.26 32.79 -13.71
C ALA A 48 11.60 32.46 -15.18
N LEU A 49 10.82 31.57 -15.81
CA LEU A 49 10.97 31.27 -17.23
C LEU A 49 10.65 32.46 -18.14
N ALA A 50 9.66 33.28 -17.76
CA ALA A 50 9.32 34.49 -18.50
C ALA A 50 10.42 35.55 -18.40
N GLU A 51 11.05 35.70 -17.23
CA GLU A 51 12.18 36.61 -16.98
C GLU A 51 13.41 36.21 -17.81
N ILE A 52 13.81 34.93 -17.77
CA ILE A 52 14.92 34.40 -18.59
C ILE A 52 14.66 34.60 -20.09
N ARG A 53 13.40 34.44 -20.52
CA ARG A 53 13.01 34.65 -21.92
C ARG A 53 13.02 36.13 -22.31
N GLY A 54 12.73 37.03 -21.37
CA GLY A 54 12.80 38.48 -21.57
C GLY A 54 14.24 39.00 -21.66
N GLU A 55 15.15 38.49 -20.81
CA GLU A 55 16.57 38.89 -20.82
C GLU A 55 17.29 38.41 -22.10
N ARG A 56 16.94 37.24 -22.62
CA ARG A 56 17.48 36.75 -23.90
C ARG A 56 17.04 37.58 -25.12
N GLY A 57 16.04 38.45 -24.95
CA GLY A 57 15.54 39.35 -26.00
C GLY A 57 16.18 40.74 -26.04
N ALA A 58 17.05 41.10 -25.09
CA ALA A 58 17.58 42.46 -24.95
C ALA A 58 19.01 42.65 -25.49
N ASP A 59 19.79 41.58 -25.67
CA ASP A 59 21.21 41.65 -26.10
C ASP A 59 21.42 41.31 -27.59
N GLY A 60 20.41 41.55 -28.44
CA GLY A 60 20.54 41.46 -29.89
C GLY A 60 20.91 42.82 -30.49
N GLU A 61 22.20 43.11 -30.62
CA GLU A 61 22.66 44.14 -31.56
C GLU A 61 21.98 43.92 -32.92
N GLU A 62 21.39 44.97 -33.49
CA GLU A 62 20.79 44.99 -34.84
C GLU A 62 21.88 44.80 -35.91
N GLY A 63 22.42 43.59 -36.00
CA GLY A 63 23.06 43.09 -37.20
C GLY A 63 21.97 42.86 -38.24
N LYS A 64 22.10 43.50 -39.40
CA LYS A 64 21.23 43.26 -40.56
C LYS A 64 21.31 41.79 -40.97
N ASP A 65 20.42 40.97 -40.43
CA ASP A 65 20.19 39.62 -40.89
C ASP A 65 19.49 39.73 -42.25
N GLY A 66 20.27 39.67 -43.32
CA GLY A 66 19.73 39.28 -44.62
C GLY A 66 19.00 37.95 -44.44
N GLU A 67 17.83 37.82 -45.08
CA GLU A 67 17.05 36.56 -45.07
C GLU A 67 18.00 35.40 -45.41
N LYS A 68 18.40 34.64 -44.39
CA LYS A 68 19.19 33.43 -44.57
C LYS A 68 18.26 32.41 -45.20
N GLU A 69 18.43 32.20 -46.50
CA GLU A 69 17.82 31.09 -47.21
C GLU A 69 18.34 29.80 -46.55
N PHE A 70 17.53 29.16 -45.71
CA PHE A 70 17.87 27.86 -45.12
C PHE A 70 17.71 26.78 -46.18
N VAL A 71 18.69 26.71 -47.08
CA VAL A 71 18.90 25.54 -47.93
C VAL A 71 19.56 24.48 -47.04
N TYR A 72 19.04 23.25 -47.05
CA TYR A 72 19.70 22.11 -46.41
C TYR A 72 21.05 21.85 -47.10
N ASP A 73 22.10 22.50 -46.58
CA ASP A 73 23.47 22.31 -47.03
C ASP A 73 24.03 21.01 -46.44
N VAL A 74 23.75 19.92 -47.14
CA VAL A 74 24.19 18.58 -46.75
C VAL A 74 25.72 18.49 -46.81
N GLU A 75 26.37 19.15 -47.77
CA GLU A 75 27.83 19.13 -47.95
C GLU A 75 28.51 19.85 -46.78
N GLY A 76 28.05 21.05 -46.44
CA GLY A 76 28.58 21.79 -45.29
C GLY A 76 28.36 21.07 -43.94
N LEU A 77 27.26 20.33 -43.78
CA LEU A 77 27.03 19.50 -42.59
C LEU A 77 28.01 18.33 -42.50
N HIS A 78 28.33 17.69 -43.63
CA HIS A 78 29.34 16.62 -43.66
C HIS A 78 30.75 17.15 -43.38
N ASP A 79 31.13 18.28 -43.98
CA ASP A 79 32.42 18.92 -43.74
C ASP A 79 32.61 19.25 -42.24
N LYS A 80 31.55 19.77 -41.60
CA LYS A 80 31.57 20.05 -40.15
C LYS A 80 31.59 18.79 -39.31
N LEU A 81 30.88 17.74 -39.73
CA LEU A 81 30.91 16.46 -39.04
C LEU A 81 32.31 15.81 -39.13
N GLU A 82 33.05 16.00 -40.22
CA GLU A 82 34.45 15.56 -40.32
C GLU A 82 35.38 16.43 -39.48
N GLU A 83 35.13 17.74 -39.39
CA GLU A 83 35.93 18.67 -38.57
C GLU A 83 35.84 18.36 -37.06
N PHE A 84 34.63 18.06 -36.56
CA PHE A 84 34.41 17.76 -35.14
C PHE A 84 34.37 16.26 -34.83
N GLY A 85 34.22 15.42 -35.85
CA GLY A 85 33.98 13.99 -35.73
C GLY A 85 35.16 13.28 -35.10
N TRP A 86 34.86 12.38 -34.18
CA TRP A 86 35.87 11.48 -33.63
C TRP A 86 36.29 10.47 -34.70
N THR A 87 37.57 10.09 -34.68
CA THR A 87 38.15 9.21 -35.70
C THR A 87 37.73 7.74 -35.56
N GLY A 88 37.00 7.40 -34.49
CA GLY A 88 36.40 6.08 -34.27
C GLY A 88 37.41 4.98 -33.90
N SER A 89 38.68 5.36 -33.71
CA SER A 89 39.78 4.45 -33.34
C SER A 89 39.99 4.36 -31.82
N GLU A 90 39.27 5.16 -31.04
CA GLU A 90 39.46 5.29 -29.60
C GLU A 90 38.81 4.13 -28.82
N ALA A 91 39.32 3.88 -27.62
CA ALA A 91 38.75 2.87 -26.74
C ALA A 91 37.33 3.28 -26.30
N PHE A 92 36.45 2.29 -26.13
CA PHE A 92 35.05 2.52 -25.71
C PHE A 92 34.91 3.34 -24.40
N ILE A 93 35.92 3.33 -23.54
CA ILE A 93 35.91 4.08 -22.26
C ILE A 93 35.90 5.60 -22.49
N GLU A 94 36.48 6.08 -23.59
CA GLU A 94 36.58 7.51 -23.87
C GLU A 94 35.22 8.09 -24.32
N SER A 95 34.45 7.32 -25.09
CA SER A 95 33.12 7.76 -25.54
C SER A 95 32.00 7.30 -24.61
N MET A 96 32.04 6.04 -24.16
CA MET A 96 30.96 5.34 -23.47
C MET A 96 29.58 5.47 -24.16
N VAL A 97 29.58 5.75 -25.47
CA VAL A 97 28.36 5.90 -26.27
C VAL A 97 27.95 4.54 -26.82
N VAL A 98 26.67 4.23 -26.65
CA VAL A 98 26.02 3.05 -27.24
C VAL A 98 24.86 3.55 -28.08
N ASP A 99 24.98 3.39 -29.39
CA ASP A 99 23.93 3.77 -30.32
C ASP A 99 22.84 2.70 -30.35
N ALA A 100 21.58 3.13 -30.47
CA ALA A 100 20.48 2.21 -30.66
C ALA A 100 20.55 1.64 -32.09
N ALA A 101 20.56 0.31 -32.20
CA ALA A 101 20.61 -0.37 -33.50
C ALA A 101 19.31 -0.20 -34.30
N ASP A 102 18.17 -0.12 -33.60
CA ASP A 102 16.84 -0.01 -34.20
C ASP A 102 16.24 1.37 -33.93
N ALA A 103 15.60 1.94 -34.95
CA ALA A 103 14.77 3.14 -34.78
C ALA A 103 13.61 2.85 -33.81
N ALA A 104 13.17 3.87 -33.09
CA ALA A 104 11.99 3.77 -32.25
C ALA A 104 10.80 3.18 -33.07
N PRO A 105 9.98 2.28 -32.47
CA PRO A 105 8.89 1.66 -33.20
C PRO A 105 7.95 2.74 -33.75
N ALA A 106 7.75 2.76 -35.07
CA ALA A 106 6.93 3.77 -35.75
C ALA A 106 5.44 3.75 -35.33
N ASP A 107 4.99 2.66 -34.72
CA ASP A 107 3.60 2.44 -34.30
C ASP A 107 3.26 3.06 -32.94
N VAL A 108 4.20 3.75 -32.28
CA VAL A 108 3.97 4.37 -30.98
C VAL A 108 3.42 5.78 -31.21
N ASP A 109 2.18 5.99 -30.78
CA ASP A 109 1.56 7.32 -30.78
C ASP A 109 2.36 8.26 -29.86
N ALA A 110 2.84 9.37 -30.42
CA ALA A 110 3.61 10.37 -29.69
C ALA A 110 2.82 11.02 -28.54
N HIS A 111 1.48 10.98 -28.59
CA HIS A 111 0.61 11.51 -27.54
C HIS A 111 0.28 10.50 -26.43
N ASP A 112 0.60 9.21 -26.61
CA ASP A 112 0.44 8.20 -25.58
C ASP A 112 1.72 8.10 -24.73
N ASP A 113 1.73 8.89 -23.65
CA ASP A 113 2.90 9.02 -22.78
C ASP A 113 3.34 7.69 -22.16
N LEU A 114 2.41 6.86 -21.71
CA LEU A 114 2.74 5.58 -21.07
C LEU A 114 3.45 4.62 -22.03
N LYS A 115 3.00 4.57 -23.29
CA LYS A 115 3.67 3.75 -24.30
C LYS A 115 5.02 4.34 -24.71
N ARG A 116 5.11 5.67 -24.81
CA ARG A 116 6.34 6.37 -25.15
C ARG A 116 7.42 6.19 -24.07
N GLU A 117 7.07 6.35 -22.81
CA GLU A 117 7.96 6.10 -21.66
C GLU A 117 8.46 4.66 -21.63
N LEU A 118 7.60 3.70 -21.98
CA LEU A 118 8.00 2.29 -22.06
C LEU A 118 9.05 2.06 -23.16
N VAL A 119 8.96 2.74 -24.30
CA VAL A 119 9.96 2.67 -25.37
C VAL A 119 11.29 3.26 -24.91
N PHE A 120 11.28 4.45 -24.30
CA PHE A 120 12.50 5.06 -23.76
C PHE A 120 13.17 4.18 -22.70
N TYR A 121 12.37 3.58 -21.83
CA TYR A 121 12.84 2.63 -20.84
C TYR A 121 13.50 1.41 -21.49
N GLN A 122 12.88 0.82 -22.51
CA GLN A 122 13.42 -0.35 -23.23
C GLN A 122 14.72 -0.01 -23.98
N GLN A 123 14.79 1.15 -24.62
CA GLN A 123 15.98 1.64 -25.31
C GLN A 123 17.15 1.82 -24.32
N GLY A 124 16.92 2.51 -23.20
CA GLY A 124 17.93 2.70 -22.16
C GLY A 124 18.40 1.37 -21.57
N LEU A 125 17.48 0.44 -21.33
CA LEU A 125 17.79 -0.89 -20.80
C LEU A 125 18.63 -1.72 -21.80
N ALA A 126 18.33 -1.65 -23.10
CA ALA A 126 19.12 -2.30 -24.14
C ALA A 126 20.55 -1.74 -24.19
N ALA A 127 20.69 -0.41 -24.18
CA ALA A 127 21.99 0.26 -24.18
C ALA A 127 22.83 -0.10 -22.94
N VAL A 128 22.21 -0.13 -21.74
CA VAL A 128 22.88 -0.56 -20.50
C VAL A 128 23.37 -2.00 -20.59
N ARG A 129 22.57 -2.92 -21.14
CA ARG A 129 22.98 -4.33 -21.32
C ARG A 129 24.19 -4.45 -22.23
N GLU A 130 24.20 -3.72 -23.34
CA GLU A 130 25.34 -3.71 -24.25
C GLU A 130 26.58 -3.08 -23.60
N GLY A 131 26.41 -1.95 -22.92
CA GLY A 131 27.47 -1.31 -22.15
C GLY A 131 28.11 -2.28 -21.16
N ILE A 132 27.31 -2.97 -20.35
CA ILE A 132 27.80 -3.98 -19.39
C ILE A 132 28.62 -5.06 -20.10
N GLN A 133 28.18 -5.57 -21.26
CA GLN A 133 28.96 -6.55 -22.02
C GLN A 133 30.31 -6.00 -22.48
N ARG A 134 30.35 -4.73 -22.95
CA ARG A 134 31.60 -4.05 -23.33
C ARG A 134 32.53 -3.86 -22.12
N PHE A 135 32.01 -3.43 -20.96
CA PHE A 135 32.78 -3.34 -19.71
C PHE A 135 33.35 -4.70 -19.28
N HIS A 136 32.56 -5.77 -19.41
CA HIS A 136 33.00 -7.12 -19.05
C HIS A 136 34.13 -7.64 -19.94
N LYS A 137 34.11 -7.31 -21.24
CA LYS A 137 35.19 -7.64 -22.20
C LYS A 137 36.48 -6.89 -21.88
N LEU A 138 36.37 -5.64 -21.42
CA LEU A 138 37.51 -4.81 -21.01
C LEU A 138 38.03 -5.14 -19.60
N GLY A 139 37.31 -5.97 -18.83
CA GLY A 139 37.69 -6.33 -17.46
C GLY A 139 37.52 -5.19 -16.45
N LEU A 140 36.64 -4.24 -16.72
CA LEU A 140 36.44 -3.05 -15.88
C LEU A 140 35.24 -3.22 -14.92
N PRO A 141 35.34 -2.75 -13.67
CA PRO A 141 34.23 -2.77 -12.72
C PRO A 141 33.18 -1.70 -13.10
N PHE A 142 31.91 -2.08 -13.12
CA PHE A 142 30.80 -1.17 -13.43
C PHE A 142 29.79 -1.01 -12.28
N GLN A 143 29.74 -1.95 -11.33
CA GLN A 143 28.82 -1.88 -10.20
C GLN A 143 29.38 -0.98 -9.09
N ARG A 144 28.57 -0.03 -8.62
CA ARG A 144 28.89 0.75 -7.43
C ARG A 144 28.87 -0.17 -6.19
N PRO A 145 29.97 -0.28 -5.43
CA PRO A 145 29.96 -1.01 -4.17
C PRO A 145 29.01 -0.37 -3.14
N ASN A 146 28.33 -1.18 -2.33
CA ASN A 146 27.41 -0.69 -1.30
C ASN A 146 28.11 0.15 -0.21
N ASP A 147 29.41 -0.05 -0.01
CA ASP A 147 30.22 0.63 1.00
C ASP A 147 30.97 1.86 0.45
N PHE A 148 30.70 2.25 -0.79
CA PHE A 148 31.34 3.41 -1.41
C PHE A 148 30.48 4.67 -1.23
N TYR A 149 30.76 5.43 -0.17
CA TYR A 149 30.07 6.70 0.13
C TYR A 149 30.76 7.88 -0.57
N ALA A 150 30.13 8.37 -1.63
CA ALA A 150 30.51 9.57 -2.36
C ALA A 150 29.26 10.46 -2.52
N GLN A 151 29.47 11.73 -2.87
CA GLN A 151 28.35 12.63 -3.13
C GLN A 151 27.51 12.11 -4.30
N MET A 152 26.21 11.96 -4.07
CA MET A 152 25.24 11.54 -5.08
C MET A 152 24.56 12.78 -5.68
N VAL A 153 23.91 12.62 -6.84
CA VAL A 153 23.18 13.72 -7.51
C VAL A 153 22.07 14.31 -6.62
N LYS A 154 21.45 13.48 -5.77
CA LYS A 154 20.42 13.89 -4.82
C LYS A 154 20.86 13.57 -3.39
N ASP A 155 20.62 14.52 -2.50
CA ASP A 155 20.93 14.36 -1.07
C ASP A 155 20.04 13.32 -0.37
N ASP A 156 20.58 12.69 0.67
CA ASP A 156 19.86 11.71 1.49
C ASP A 156 18.60 12.28 2.13
N LEU A 157 18.62 13.57 2.51
CA LEU A 157 17.45 14.27 3.06
C LEU A 157 16.32 14.36 2.03
N HIS A 158 16.64 14.59 0.76
CA HIS A 158 15.65 14.61 -0.32
C HIS A 158 15.11 13.19 -0.57
N MET A 159 15.98 12.18 -0.65
CA MET A 159 15.56 10.79 -0.87
C MET A 159 14.71 10.24 0.30
N LYS A 160 14.94 10.72 1.52
CA LYS A 160 14.07 10.42 2.66
C LYS A 160 12.67 10.95 2.46
N LYS A 161 12.51 12.20 1.99
CA LYS A 161 11.19 12.78 1.68
C LYS A 161 10.45 11.97 0.61
N VAL A 162 11.14 11.59 -0.47
CA VAL A 162 10.56 10.75 -1.54
C VAL A 162 10.10 9.41 -0.98
N LYS A 163 10.92 8.77 -0.15
CA LYS A 163 10.56 7.50 0.50
C LYS A 163 9.36 7.65 1.44
N ASP A 164 9.28 8.74 2.19
CA ASP A 164 8.17 9.00 3.10
C ASP A 164 6.86 9.18 2.33
N LYS A 165 6.87 9.88 1.18
CA LYS A 165 5.71 9.98 0.27
C LYS A 165 5.26 8.62 -0.27
N LEU A 166 6.19 7.80 -0.78
CA LEU A 166 5.88 6.46 -1.27
C LEU A 166 5.29 5.55 -0.18
N LEU A 167 5.78 5.65 1.06
CA LEU A 167 5.24 4.91 2.19
C LEU A 167 3.85 5.41 2.60
N HIS A 168 3.61 6.71 2.48
CA HIS A 168 2.29 7.31 2.73
C HIS A 168 1.25 6.81 1.72
N GLU A 169 1.54 6.92 0.42
CA GLU A 169 0.67 6.43 -0.66
C GLU A 169 0.36 4.93 -0.50
N LYS A 170 1.38 4.11 -0.23
CA LYS A 170 1.18 2.68 0.00
C LYS A 170 0.25 2.41 1.18
N LYS A 171 0.40 3.12 2.29
CA LYS A 171 -0.47 2.99 3.46
C LYS A 171 -1.90 3.45 3.15
N ALA A 172 -2.07 4.53 2.40
CA ALA A 172 -3.38 5.02 2.00
C ALA A 172 -4.12 3.97 1.14
N VAL A 173 -3.43 3.36 0.18
CA VAL A 173 -3.96 2.26 -0.63
C VAL A 173 -4.32 1.06 0.24
N GLU A 174 -3.41 0.61 1.12
CA GLU A 174 -3.67 -0.51 2.03
C GLU A 174 -4.87 -0.25 2.96
N GLU A 175 -4.98 0.96 3.52
CA GLU A 175 -6.10 1.33 4.37
C GLU A 175 -7.43 1.36 3.60
N SER A 176 -7.43 1.90 2.38
CA SER A 176 -8.62 1.91 1.52
C SER A 176 -9.11 0.48 1.22
N GLU A 177 -8.18 -0.44 0.94
CA GLU A 177 -8.49 -1.84 0.70
C GLU A 177 -9.00 -2.53 1.96
N GLU A 178 -8.37 -2.29 3.12
CA GLU A 178 -8.80 -2.83 4.40
C GLU A 178 -10.20 -2.33 4.75
N ARG A 179 -10.47 -1.04 4.54
CA ARG A 179 -11.79 -0.44 4.76
C ARG A 179 -12.84 -1.08 3.86
N ARG A 180 -12.52 -1.32 2.58
CA ARG A 180 -13.39 -2.06 1.64
C ARG A 180 -13.63 -3.49 2.11
N LYS A 181 -12.59 -4.22 2.51
CA LYS A 181 -12.69 -5.59 3.05
C LYS A 181 -13.55 -5.62 4.32
N GLN A 182 -13.39 -4.65 5.23
CA GLN A 182 -14.20 -4.53 6.45
C GLN A 182 -15.68 -4.22 6.14
N ARG A 183 -15.96 -3.32 5.19
CA ARG A 183 -17.33 -3.02 4.73
C ARG A 183 -18.01 -4.29 4.17
N LEU A 184 -17.30 -5.04 3.32
CA LEU A 184 -17.80 -6.32 2.77
C LEU A 184 -18.01 -7.37 3.87
N ALA A 185 -17.06 -7.52 4.78
CA ALA A 185 -17.18 -8.46 5.90
C ALA A 185 -18.41 -8.15 6.77
N LYS A 186 -18.67 -6.88 7.08
CA LYS A 186 -19.86 -6.44 7.82
C LYS A 186 -21.15 -6.75 7.06
N LYS A 187 -21.19 -6.49 5.74
CA LYS A 187 -22.36 -6.76 4.88
C LYS A 187 -22.73 -8.25 4.86
N TYR A 188 -21.73 -9.13 4.73
CA TYR A 188 -21.96 -10.57 4.65
C TYR A 188 -21.96 -11.28 6.02
N GLN A 189 -21.66 -10.59 7.12
CA GLN A 189 -21.53 -11.17 8.46
C GLN A 189 -22.74 -12.00 8.86
N LYS A 190 -23.96 -11.49 8.62
CA LYS A 190 -25.21 -12.18 8.96
C LYS A 190 -25.45 -13.41 8.07
N HIS A 191 -25.17 -13.30 6.77
CA HIS A 191 -25.29 -14.41 5.83
C HIS A 191 -24.31 -15.54 6.16
N VAL A 192 -23.04 -15.20 6.41
CA VAL A 192 -22.00 -16.14 6.81
C VAL A 192 -22.34 -16.82 8.14
N ALA A 193 -22.86 -16.07 9.12
CA ALA A 193 -23.30 -16.65 10.39
C ALA A 193 -24.48 -17.63 10.21
N ALA A 194 -25.47 -17.26 9.42
CA ALA A 194 -26.63 -18.11 9.14
C ALA A 194 -26.23 -19.37 8.35
N GLU A 195 -25.36 -19.24 7.36
CA GLU A 195 -24.84 -20.35 6.58
C GLU A 195 -24.00 -21.30 7.44
N ARG A 196 -23.10 -20.80 8.28
CA ARG A 196 -22.35 -21.60 9.25
C ARG A 196 -23.27 -22.37 10.20
N GLN A 197 -24.38 -21.79 10.63
CA GLN A 197 -25.34 -22.49 11.48
C GLN A 197 -26.10 -23.57 10.71
N LYS A 198 -26.49 -23.30 9.44
CA LYS A 198 -27.09 -24.30 8.56
C LYS A 198 -26.13 -25.46 8.29
N GLU A 199 -24.85 -25.17 8.05
CA GLU A 199 -23.82 -26.19 7.84
C GLU A 199 -23.62 -27.04 9.10
N ARG A 200 -23.51 -26.41 10.29
CA ARG A 200 -23.41 -27.13 11.58
C ARG A 200 -24.62 -28.01 11.87
N THR A 201 -25.83 -27.55 11.54
CA THR A 201 -27.04 -28.35 11.75
C THR A 201 -27.13 -29.50 10.74
N LYS A 202 -26.73 -29.28 9.49
CA LYS A 202 -26.59 -30.33 8.47
C LYS A 202 -25.55 -31.37 8.87
N SER A 203 -24.37 -30.96 9.35
CA SER A 203 -23.31 -31.88 9.79
C SER A 203 -23.77 -32.74 10.97
N LYS A 204 -24.40 -32.13 11.99
CA LYS A 204 -24.98 -32.87 13.12
C LYS A 204 -26.07 -33.86 12.68
N LYS A 205 -26.93 -33.47 11.74
CA LYS A 205 -27.95 -34.38 11.20
C LYS A 205 -27.30 -35.55 10.45
N ALA A 206 -26.29 -35.29 9.62
CA ALA A 206 -25.54 -36.33 8.92
C ALA A 206 -24.82 -37.28 9.91
N GLU A 207 -24.19 -36.76 10.95
CA GLU A 207 -23.57 -37.56 12.03
C GLU A 207 -24.61 -38.45 12.74
N VAL A 208 -25.77 -37.90 13.09
CA VAL A 208 -26.86 -38.67 13.73
C VAL A 208 -27.43 -39.73 12.78
N GLU A 209 -27.59 -39.42 11.49
CA GLU A 209 -28.01 -40.40 10.49
C GLU A 209 -26.99 -41.52 10.31
N ASN A 210 -25.69 -41.20 10.29
CA ASN A 210 -24.61 -42.19 10.22
C ASN A 210 -24.65 -43.12 11.44
N ILE A 211 -24.85 -42.59 12.65
CA ILE A 211 -25.01 -43.39 13.88
C ILE A 211 -26.28 -44.25 13.81
N LYS A 212 -27.40 -43.72 13.31
CA LYS A 212 -28.64 -44.50 13.15
C LYS A 212 -28.49 -45.62 12.13
N ARG A 213 -27.82 -45.36 11.00
CA ARG A 213 -27.50 -46.38 9.98
C ARG A 213 -26.60 -47.46 10.58
N TRP A 214 -25.59 -47.07 11.35
CA TRP A 214 -24.74 -48.02 12.07
C TRP A 214 -25.51 -48.87 13.08
N ARG A 215 -26.36 -48.26 13.93
CA ARG A 215 -27.23 -49.01 14.87
C ARG A 215 -28.16 -49.99 14.16
N LYS A 216 -28.81 -49.56 13.07
CA LYS A 216 -29.70 -50.41 12.27
C LYS A 216 -28.97 -51.57 11.58
N ASN A 217 -27.76 -51.34 11.07
CA ASN A 217 -26.92 -52.39 10.51
C ASN A 217 -26.45 -53.38 11.61
N ARG A 218 -26.15 -52.89 12.81
CA ARG A 218 -25.81 -53.73 13.97
C ARG A 218 -26.99 -54.57 14.47
N GLU A 219 -28.20 -54.02 14.48
CA GLU A 219 -29.42 -54.78 14.81
C GLU A 219 -29.74 -55.84 13.75
N ARG A 220 -29.51 -55.54 12.46
CA ARG A 220 -29.79 -56.45 11.34
C ARG A 220 -28.78 -57.60 11.21
N ASN A 221 -27.51 -57.38 11.58
CA ASN A 221 -26.46 -58.38 11.42
C ASN A 221 -26.27 -59.31 12.64
N GLY A 222 -27.08 -59.17 13.69
CA GLY A 222 -26.95 -59.98 14.91
C GLY A 222 -25.70 -59.60 15.72
N PHE A 223 -25.81 -59.68 17.04
CA PHE A 223 -24.77 -59.27 18.00
C PHE A 223 -23.55 -60.22 17.95
N ALA A 224 -22.69 -60.07 16.95
CA ALA A 224 -21.43 -60.80 16.85
C ALA A 224 -20.25 -59.93 17.31
N ASP A 225 -19.86 -60.18 18.56
CA ASP A 225 -18.57 -59.92 19.21
C ASP A 225 -18.02 -58.49 19.35
N GLY A 226 -17.73 -58.13 20.60
CA GLY A 226 -17.59 -56.76 21.11
C GLY A 226 -16.28 -56.01 20.82
N LYS A 227 -15.42 -56.49 19.90
CA LYS A 227 -14.10 -55.86 19.65
C LYS A 227 -13.90 -55.30 18.23
N ALA A 228 -14.50 -55.88 17.19
CA ALA A 228 -14.42 -55.34 15.82
C ALA A 228 -15.24 -54.04 15.65
N SER A 229 -16.25 -53.82 16.50
CA SER A 229 -17.22 -52.72 16.34
C SER A 229 -16.69 -51.32 16.70
N GLN A 230 -15.58 -51.23 17.46
CA GLN A 230 -15.03 -49.95 17.91
C GLN A 230 -14.09 -49.34 16.87
N GLU A 231 -13.25 -50.16 16.22
CA GLU A 231 -12.39 -49.72 15.10
C GLU A 231 -13.21 -49.30 13.87
N GLU A 232 -14.32 -49.97 13.58
CA GLU A 232 -15.19 -49.64 12.44
C GLU A 232 -15.96 -48.33 12.65
N LEU A 233 -16.36 -48.05 13.90
CA LEU A 233 -16.98 -46.78 14.30
C LEU A 233 -15.97 -45.64 14.27
N GLU A 234 -14.73 -45.86 14.72
CA GLU A 234 -13.63 -44.90 14.63
C GLU A 234 -13.25 -44.61 13.18
N ALA A 235 -13.23 -45.61 12.29
CA ALA A 235 -12.98 -45.43 10.86
C ALA A 235 -14.07 -44.61 10.15
N MET A 236 -15.36 -44.81 10.48
CA MET A 236 -16.48 -44.03 9.92
C MET A 236 -16.54 -42.59 10.47
N LEU A 237 -16.25 -42.38 11.76
CA LEU A 237 -16.17 -41.05 12.37
C LEU A 237 -14.93 -40.27 11.91
N ALA A 238 -13.83 -40.96 11.58
CA ALA A 238 -12.61 -40.35 11.04
C ALA A 238 -12.74 -39.84 9.60
N GLN A 239 -13.79 -40.23 8.85
CA GLN A 239 -14.11 -39.71 7.51
C GLN A 239 -14.92 -38.39 7.53
N GLY A 240 -15.38 -37.92 8.70
CA GLY A 240 -15.90 -36.55 8.85
C GLY A 240 -14.77 -35.51 8.84
N PRO A 241 -15.02 -34.25 8.43
CA PRO A 241 -13.97 -33.24 8.35
C PRO A 241 -13.30 -33.08 9.72
N LYS A 242 -12.04 -33.52 9.82
CA LYS A 242 -11.24 -33.46 11.04
C LYS A 242 -11.18 -32.00 11.50
N ARG A 243 -11.94 -31.68 12.54
CA ARG A 243 -11.67 -30.49 13.33
C ARG A 243 -10.26 -30.67 13.85
N LYS A 244 -9.33 -29.80 13.42
CA LYS A 244 -8.06 -29.61 14.14
C LYS A 244 -8.44 -29.09 15.53
N LEU A 245 -8.70 -30.02 16.44
CA LEU A 245 -8.76 -29.76 17.86
C LEU A 245 -7.34 -29.39 18.22
N ASN A 246 -7.07 -28.10 18.33
CA ASN A 246 -5.83 -27.63 18.92
C ASN A 246 -5.75 -28.25 20.31
N ASP A 247 -4.77 -29.12 20.45
CA ASP A 247 -4.45 -29.91 21.63
C ASP A 247 -3.93 -28.97 22.73
N ARG A 248 -4.85 -28.21 23.31
CA ARG A 248 -4.64 -27.52 24.58
C ARG A 248 -5.40 -28.28 25.64
N GLY A 249 -4.73 -29.33 26.13
CA GLY A 249 -4.75 -29.79 27.51
C GLY A 249 -6.10 -29.75 28.21
N ASN A 250 -6.68 -30.94 28.33
CA ASN A 250 -7.67 -31.30 29.34
C ASN A 250 -7.10 -31.11 30.75
N ALA A 251 -6.97 -29.86 31.20
CA ALA A 251 -6.91 -29.51 32.60
C ALA A 251 -8.32 -29.05 33.00
N ARG A 252 -8.88 -29.67 34.04
CA ARG A 252 -10.14 -29.24 34.65
C ARG A 252 -9.98 -27.79 35.11
N ILE A 253 -10.46 -26.85 34.30
CA ILE A 253 -10.44 -25.42 34.62
C ILE A 253 -11.41 -25.20 35.78
N ARG A 254 -10.86 -24.98 36.98
CA ARG A 254 -11.60 -24.38 38.09
C ARG A 254 -12.14 -23.01 37.65
N PRO A 255 -13.35 -22.60 38.05
CA PRO A 255 -13.89 -21.29 37.69
C PRO A 255 -13.04 -20.20 38.34
N GLY A 256 -12.04 -19.68 37.63
CA GLY A 256 -11.14 -18.65 38.18
C GLY A 256 -9.89 -18.36 37.36
N ASP A 257 -9.32 -19.36 36.67
CA ASP A 257 -7.93 -19.29 36.19
C ASP A 257 -7.74 -18.86 34.72
N ASN A 258 -8.76 -18.93 33.87
CA ASN A 258 -8.64 -18.47 32.48
C ASN A 258 -9.25 -17.07 32.30
N ARG A 259 -8.72 -16.08 33.03
CA ARG A 259 -8.97 -14.67 32.70
C ARG A 259 -8.01 -14.26 31.59
N SER A 260 -8.57 -13.85 30.45
CA SER A 260 -7.81 -13.27 29.33
C SER A 260 -6.80 -12.22 29.85
N LYS A 261 -5.56 -12.21 29.32
CA LYS A 261 -4.55 -11.19 29.66
C LYS A 261 -5.09 -9.77 29.51
N GLN A 262 -5.98 -9.54 28.55
CA GLN A 262 -6.68 -8.25 28.39
C GLN A 262 -7.65 -7.93 29.53
N ARG A 263 -8.25 -8.95 30.16
CA ARG A 263 -9.14 -8.77 31.31
C ARG A 263 -8.34 -8.49 32.58
N LEU A 264 -7.21 -9.17 32.78
CA LEU A 264 -6.29 -8.89 33.89
C LEU A 264 -5.74 -7.46 33.81
N ALA A 265 -5.27 -7.02 32.64
CA ALA A 265 -4.80 -5.66 32.44
C ALA A 265 -5.91 -4.59 32.64
N ARG A 266 -7.16 -4.92 32.30
CA ARG A 266 -8.30 -4.04 32.55
C ARG A 266 -8.72 -4.03 34.02
N ASP A 267 -8.65 -5.17 34.71
CA ASP A 267 -8.94 -5.25 36.14
C ASP A 267 -7.85 -4.53 36.97
N GLU A 268 -6.59 -4.53 36.51
CA GLU A 268 -5.48 -3.77 37.11
C GLU A 268 -5.64 -2.26 36.86
N LYS A 269 -6.03 -1.86 35.63
CA LYS A 269 -6.22 -0.45 35.28
C LYS A 269 -7.50 0.17 35.84
N PHE A 270 -8.58 -0.60 35.97
CA PHE A 270 -9.93 -0.08 36.26
C PHE A 270 -10.61 -0.72 37.49
N GLY A 271 -9.96 -1.67 38.15
CA GLY A 271 -10.50 -2.43 39.29
C GLY A 271 -11.47 -3.53 38.87
N PHE A 272 -11.64 -4.53 39.74
CA PHE A 272 -12.54 -5.67 39.50
C PHE A 272 -14.00 -5.20 39.40
N GLY A 273 -14.62 -5.38 38.22
CA GLY A 273 -16.00 -4.96 37.94
C GLY A 273 -17.06 -5.72 38.74
N GLY A 274 -17.26 -5.36 40.00
CA GLY A 274 -18.40 -5.70 40.85
C GLY A 274 -19.23 -4.45 41.20
N ARG A 275 -20.45 -4.64 41.74
CA ARG A 275 -21.44 -3.57 42.05
C ARG A 275 -20.77 -2.36 42.74
N LYS A 276 -20.53 -1.30 41.98
CA LYS A 276 -20.04 0.01 42.45
C LYS A 276 -21.18 0.75 43.13
N GLY A 277 -21.58 0.27 44.31
CA GLY A 277 -22.75 0.79 45.02
C GLY A 277 -22.47 1.71 46.20
N LEU A 278 -21.34 1.57 46.92
CA LEU A 278 -21.18 2.25 48.23
C LEU A 278 -19.74 2.68 48.60
N LYS A 279 -18.80 2.79 47.65
CA LYS A 279 -17.39 3.16 47.94
C LYS A 279 -17.02 4.63 47.66
N LYS A 280 -18.01 5.52 47.65
CA LYS A 280 -17.78 6.98 47.60
C LYS A 280 -18.45 7.63 48.81
N GLN A 281 -18.02 7.23 50.00
CA GLN A 281 -18.21 8.00 51.22
C GLN A 281 -16.82 8.51 51.61
N ASN A 282 -16.71 9.79 51.91
CA ASN A 282 -15.47 10.36 52.42
C ASN A 282 -15.32 9.92 53.89
N ASP A 283 -14.33 9.10 54.19
CA ASP A 283 -13.99 8.76 55.57
C ASP A 283 -13.20 9.91 56.20
N ARG A 284 -13.37 10.11 57.51
CA ARG A 284 -12.82 11.26 58.26
C ARG A 284 -11.30 11.42 58.10
N ASP A 285 -10.59 10.34 57.81
CA ASP A 285 -9.14 10.32 57.60
C ASP A 285 -8.73 10.92 56.24
N SER A 286 -9.62 10.91 55.24
CA SER A 286 -9.36 11.50 53.91
C SER A 286 -9.41 13.03 53.86
N TYR A 287 -9.90 13.68 54.94
CA TYR A 287 -9.93 15.15 55.04
C TYR A 287 -8.62 15.74 55.58
N MET A 288 -7.77 14.94 56.24
CA MET A 288 -6.56 15.41 56.91
C MET A 288 -5.25 15.07 56.16
N ASP A 289 -5.31 14.27 55.10
CA ASP A 289 -4.11 13.94 54.32
C ASP A 289 -3.79 15.00 53.25
N ALA A 290 -3.12 16.07 53.67
CA ALA A 290 -2.50 17.06 52.79
C ALA A 290 -1.05 16.71 52.41
N SER A 291 -0.59 15.47 52.63
CA SER A 291 0.81 15.07 52.46
C SER A 291 1.15 14.47 51.09
N ALA A 292 0.14 14.17 50.26
CA ALA A 292 0.33 13.77 48.87
C ALA A 292 0.61 15.00 47.98
N GLY A 293 1.89 15.39 47.93
CA GLY A 293 2.39 16.57 47.23
C GLY A 293 1.89 16.72 45.78
N PHE A 294 1.46 17.94 45.48
CA PHE A 294 1.20 18.44 44.13
C PHE A 294 2.49 18.37 43.31
N SER A 295 2.68 17.27 42.55
CA SER A 295 3.80 17.14 41.63
C SER A 295 3.61 18.09 40.44
N GLY A 296 4.43 19.15 40.43
CA GLY A 296 4.46 20.14 39.37
C GLY A 296 4.92 19.53 38.04
N HIS A 297 3.98 19.30 37.13
CA HIS A 297 4.29 19.05 35.73
C HIS A 297 4.40 20.41 35.02
N LYS A 298 5.63 20.96 34.94
CA LYS A 298 5.96 22.08 34.05
C LYS A 298 5.74 21.63 32.60
N LYS A 299 4.66 22.09 31.98
CA LYS A 299 4.53 22.10 30.52
C LYS A 299 5.43 23.18 29.96
N SER A 300 6.38 22.80 29.11
CA SER A 300 7.15 23.73 28.27
C SER A 300 6.20 24.38 27.26
N PHE A 301 5.87 25.65 27.44
CA PHE A 301 5.35 26.47 26.35
C PHE A 301 6.55 27.03 25.57
N GLY A 302 6.78 26.46 24.39
CA GLY A 302 7.68 27.01 23.38
C GLY A 302 7.16 28.38 22.93
N GLY A 303 8.10 29.31 22.71
CA GLY A 303 7.82 30.71 22.44
C GLY A 303 7.09 30.96 21.14
N GLY A 304 6.02 31.76 21.24
CA GLY A 304 5.47 32.54 20.14
C GLY A 304 5.96 33.98 20.27
N LYS A 305 6.75 34.43 19.30
CA LYS A 305 7.21 35.80 19.13
C LYS A 305 6.27 36.49 18.14
N GLY A 306 5.69 37.63 18.53
CA GLY A 306 5.07 38.58 17.60
C GLY A 306 3.75 39.17 18.08
N GLY A 307 3.73 40.48 18.38
CA GLY A 307 2.49 41.25 18.48
C GLY A 307 2.52 42.49 19.39
N GLY A 308 3.02 43.61 18.87
CA GLY A 308 2.42 44.97 18.95
C GLY A 308 2.40 45.79 20.26
N ALA A 309 2.45 47.11 20.04
CA ALA A 309 2.31 48.26 20.96
C ALA A 309 3.58 48.62 21.77
N GLY A 310 4.06 49.86 21.84
CA GLY A 310 3.46 51.18 21.58
C GLY A 310 4.20 52.15 22.51
N GLY A 311 4.73 53.25 21.96
CA GLY A 311 5.55 54.23 22.67
C GLY A 311 6.39 55.04 21.69
#